data_AF-A0A535KYF0-F1
#
_entry.id   AF-A0A535KYF0-F1
#
_cell.length_a   1.000
_cell.length_b   1.000
_cell.length_c   1.000
_cell.angle_alpha   90.00
_cell.angle_beta   90.00
_cell.angle_gamma   90.00
#
_symmetry.space_group_name_H-M   'P 1'
#
loop_
_entity.id
_entity.type
_entity.pdbx_description
1 polymer ?
#
loop_
_entity_poly.entity_id
_entity_poly.type
_entity_poly.pdbx_seq_one_letter_code
_entity_poly.pdbx_strand_id
1 'polypeptide(L)'
;MSAYQTDSRIDEYIHTLPGWQQEICRQVRDLVHAADPEVTETIKRTKQPYFTLHGNICALLGAKDHLNIFIYDPIVPDPEGLINQGQGNLTARAIQVRQGETI
;
A
#
# COMPACT_ATOMS: atom_id res chain seq x y z
N MET A 1 12.99 -3.06 -16.11
CA MET A 1 13.88 -3.44 -14.99
C MET A 1 13.48 -2.56 -13.83
N SER A 2 12.97 -3.12 -12.74
CA SER A 2 12.55 -2.31 -11.58
C SER A 2 13.77 -1.60 -11.00
N ALA A 3 13.62 -0.30 -10.70
CA ALA A 3 14.72 0.56 -10.25
C ALA A 3 15.11 0.37 -8.77
N TYR A 4 14.46 -0.57 -8.08
CA TYR A 4 14.56 -0.81 -6.64
C TYR A 4 14.53 -2.31 -6.34
N GLN A 5 14.97 -2.68 -5.13
CA GLN A 5 14.98 -4.07 -4.68
C GLN A 5 13.56 -4.53 -4.29
N THR A 6 13.13 -5.64 -4.88
CA THR A 6 11.79 -6.22 -4.68
C THR A 6 11.82 -7.46 -3.79
N ASP A 7 10.79 -7.67 -2.96
CA ASP A 7 10.54 -8.92 -2.24
C ASP A 7 9.61 -9.83 -3.06
N SER A 8 10.09 -11.01 -3.44
CA SER A 8 9.34 -11.97 -4.27
C SER A 8 8.05 -12.44 -3.62
N ARG A 9 7.94 -12.39 -2.29
CA ARG A 9 6.71 -12.77 -1.57
C ARG A 9 5.61 -11.74 -1.74
N ILE A 10 5.97 -10.47 -1.98
CA ILE A 10 4.99 -9.44 -2.35
C ILE A 10 4.52 -9.68 -3.78
N ASP A 11 5.41 -10.08 -4.69
CA ASP A 11 4.99 -10.50 -6.03
C ASP A 11 4.00 -11.65 -5.95
N GLU A 12 4.31 -12.72 -5.21
CA GLU A 12 3.39 -13.83 -4.99
C GLU A 12 2.03 -13.38 -4.45
N TYR A 13 2.03 -12.49 -3.44
CA TYR A 13 0.80 -11.91 -2.91
C TYR A 13 -0.01 -11.19 -4.00
N ILE A 14 0.63 -10.32 -4.77
CA ILE A 14 -0.02 -9.55 -5.85
C ILE A 14 -0.65 -10.50 -6.87
N HIS A 15 0.04 -11.58 -7.27
CA HIS A 15 -0.49 -12.56 -8.23
C HIS A 15 -1.77 -13.26 -7.76
N THR A 16 -2.05 -13.29 -6.44
CA THR A 16 -3.31 -13.86 -5.91
C THR A 16 -4.53 -12.95 -6.05
N LEU A 17 -4.35 -11.67 -6.38
CA LEU A 17 -5.43 -10.68 -6.40
C LEU A 17 -6.11 -10.59 -7.79
N PRO A 18 -7.35 -10.08 -7.88
CA PRO A 18 -7.97 -9.70 -9.16
C PRO A 18 -7.12 -8.66 -9.91
N GLY A 19 -7.13 -8.71 -11.24
CA GLY A 19 -6.24 -7.91 -12.10
C GLY A 19 -6.18 -6.41 -11.76
N TRP A 20 -7.33 -5.79 -11.49
CA TRP A 20 -7.41 -4.38 -11.13
C TRP A 20 -6.71 -4.05 -9.80
N GLN A 21 -6.80 -4.94 -8.80
CA GLN A 21 -6.06 -4.79 -7.54
C GLN A 21 -4.56 -4.99 -7.77
N GLN A 22 -4.17 -5.91 -8.65
CA GLN A 22 -2.76 -6.11 -8.95
C GLN A 22 -2.13 -4.87 -9.57
N GLU A 23 -2.84 -4.21 -10.48
CA GLU A 23 -2.40 -2.99 -11.12
C GLU A 23 -2.17 -1.87 -10.10
N ILE A 24 -3.15 -1.63 -9.22
CA ILE A 24 -3.01 -0.62 -8.16
C ILE A 24 -1.89 -0.99 -7.19
N CYS A 25 -1.75 -2.25 -6.78
CA CYS A 25 -0.65 -2.69 -5.91
C CYS A 25 0.72 -2.37 -6.53
N ARG A 26 0.90 -2.58 -7.84
CA ARG A 26 2.13 -2.24 -8.54
C ARG A 26 2.36 -0.73 -8.61
N GLN A 27 1.32 0.04 -8.92
CA GLN A 27 1.41 1.51 -8.93
C GLN A 27 1.79 2.07 -7.54
N VAL A 28 1.16 1.59 -6.47
CA VAL A 28 1.49 2.01 -5.10
C VAL A 28 2.93 1.61 -4.75
N ARG A 29 3.35 0.39 -5.11
CA ARG A 29 4.73 -0.07 -4.92
C ARG A 29 5.74 0.85 -5.61
N ASP A 30 5.49 1.20 -6.87
CA ASP A 30 6.34 2.11 -7.64
C ASP A 30 6.38 3.50 -6.99
N LEU A 31 5.23 4.04 -6.56
CA LEU A 31 5.15 5.34 -5.89
C LEU A 31 5.92 5.37 -4.56
N VAL A 32 5.80 4.31 -3.77
CA VAL A 32 6.48 4.21 -2.46
C VAL A 32 8.00 4.23 -2.64
N HIS A 33 8.54 3.49 -3.61
CA HIS A 33 9.99 3.49 -3.89
C HIS A 33 10.46 4.73 -4.63
N ALA A 34 9.60 5.36 -5.43
CA ALA A 34 9.90 6.65 -6.05
C ALA A 34 9.97 7.78 -5.01
N ALA A 35 9.18 7.70 -3.94
CA ALA A 35 9.22 8.66 -2.84
C ALA A 35 10.53 8.56 -2.05
N ASP A 36 11.01 7.34 -1.80
CA ASP A 36 12.30 7.11 -1.15
C ASP A 36 12.92 5.76 -1.57
N PRO A 37 14.11 5.76 -2.24
CA PRO A 37 14.78 4.53 -2.67
C PRO A 37 15.29 3.62 -1.54
N GLU A 38 15.40 4.13 -0.31
CA GLU A 38 15.82 3.33 0.85
C GLU A 38 14.67 2.50 1.44
N VAL A 39 13.45 2.64 0.91
CA VAL A 39 12.32 1.83 1.33
C VAL A 39 12.59 0.35 1.08
N THR A 40 12.29 -0.44 2.09
CA THR A 40 12.40 -1.89 2.08
C THR A 40 11.04 -2.54 2.06
N GLU A 41 10.97 -3.67 1.38
CA GLU A 41 9.78 -4.50 1.29
C GLU A 41 9.84 -5.66 2.27
N THR A 42 8.70 -6.02 2.85
CA THR A 42 8.61 -7.17 3.72
C THR A 42 7.20 -7.73 3.79
N ILE A 43 7.09 -9.00 4.17
CA ILE A 43 5.81 -9.60 4.57
C ILE A 43 5.72 -9.61 6.09
N LYS A 44 4.65 -9.04 6.62
CA LYS A 44 4.28 -9.16 8.04
C LYS A 44 2.97 -9.92 8.18
N ARG A 45 2.67 -10.33 9.42
CA ARG A 45 1.56 -11.23 9.73
C ARG A 45 1.72 -12.53 8.91
N THR A 46 0.63 -13.09 8.41
CA THR A 46 0.68 -14.31 7.60
C THR A 46 1.17 -14.05 6.17
N LYS A 47 0.72 -12.98 5.53
CA LYS A 47 0.95 -12.74 4.09
C LYS A 47 0.84 -11.28 3.66
N GLN A 48 0.82 -10.34 4.60
CA GLN A 48 0.48 -8.95 4.28
C GLN A 48 1.74 -8.18 3.83
N PRO A 49 1.73 -7.54 2.64
CA PRO A 49 2.79 -6.65 2.22
C PRO A 49 2.90 -5.42 3.11
N TYR A 50 4.12 -5.14 3.55
CA TYR A 50 4.51 -3.92 4.24
C TYR A 50 5.70 -3.29 3.54
N PHE A 51 5.71 -1.97 3.55
CA PHE A 51 6.84 -1.14 3.16
C PHE A 51 7.38 -0.46 4.41
N THR A 52 8.70 -0.49 4.58
CA THR A 52 9.38 0.00 5.77
C THR A 52 10.59 0.86 5.42
N LEU A 53 10.79 1.94 6.17
CA LEU A 53 12.01 2.74 6.15
C LEU A 53 12.64 2.72 7.55
N HIS A 54 12.29 3.68 8.41
CA HIS A 54 12.61 3.70 9.85
C HIS A 54 11.45 3.19 10.72
N GLY A 55 10.59 2.36 10.15
CA GLY A 55 9.31 1.93 10.71
C GLY A 55 8.35 1.50 9.62
N ASN A 56 7.13 1.10 9.98
CA ASN A 56 6.08 0.85 8.98
C ASN A 56 5.65 2.19 8.39
N ILE A 57 5.59 2.29 7.06
CA ILE A 57 5.07 3.48 6.37
C ILE A 57 3.82 3.17 5.57
N CYS A 58 3.75 1.99 4.95
CA CYS A 58 2.62 1.57 4.12
C CYS A 58 2.38 0.07 4.25
N ALA A 59 1.12 -0.35 4.11
CA ALA A 59 0.77 -1.75 3.92
C ALA A 59 -0.38 -1.91 2.93
N LEU A 60 -0.42 -3.05 2.23
CA LEU A 60 -1.47 -3.37 1.26
C LEU A 60 -2.37 -4.49 1.79
N LEU A 61 -3.65 -4.41 1.51
CA LEU A 61 -4.60 -5.48 1.79
C LEU A 61 -5.72 -5.52 0.75
N GLY A 62 -5.66 -6.49 -0.16
CA GLY A 62 -6.77 -6.85 -1.03
C GLY A 62 -7.94 -7.43 -0.23
N ALA A 63 -9.08 -6.75 -0.30
CA ALA A 63 -10.37 -7.24 0.17
C ALA A 63 -11.23 -7.67 -1.02
N LYS A 64 -12.46 -8.15 -0.74
CA LYS A 64 -13.35 -8.69 -1.77
C LYS A 64 -13.71 -7.67 -2.86
N ASP A 65 -13.96 -6.43 -2.47
CA ASP A 65 -14.53 -5.37 -3.31
C ASP A 65 -13.69 -4.07 -3.33
N HIS A 66 -12.60 -4.03 -2.57
CA HIS A 66 -11.71 -2.87 -2.48
C HIS A 66 -10.28 -3.31 -2.16
N LEU A 67 -9.30 -2.45 -2.45
CA LEU A 67 -7.94 -2.56 -1.96
C LEU A 67 -7.74 -1.53 -0.83
N ASN A 68 -7.28 -1.96 0.34
CA ASN A 68 -6.84 -1.02 1.38
C ASN A 68 -5.35 -0.72 1.20
N ILE A 69 -5.03 0.56 1.17
CA ILE A 69 -3.67 1.09 1.26
C ILE A 69 -3.58 1.78 2.62
N PHE A 70 -2.91 1.15 3.57
CA PHE A 70 -2.70 1.71 4.91
C PHE A 70 -1.52 2.67 4.89
N ILE A 71 -1.69 3.85 5.49
CA ILE A 71 -0.65 4.85 5.69
C ILE A 71 -0.40 4.98 7.20
N TYR A 72 0.83 4.66 7.61
CA TYR A 72 1.27 4.67 9.01
C TYR A 72 1.85 6.03 9.41
N ASP A 73 1.13 7.08 9.04
CA ASP A 73 1.36 8.44 9.51
C ASP A 73 -0.01 9.13 9.75
N PRO A 74 -0.53 9.07 10.99
CA PRO A 74 -1.86 9.59 11.29
C PRO A 74 -1.91 11.12 11.28
N ILE A 75 -0.78 11.82 11.26
CA ILE A 75 -0.72 13.30 11.31
C ILE A 75 -0.43 13.95 9.95
N VAL A 76 -0.07 13.17 8.93
CA VAL A 76 0.15 13.68 7.57
C VAL A 76 -1.09 14.43 7.06
N PRO A 77 -0.94 15.68 6.57
CA PRO A 77 -2.02 16.37 5.89
C PRO A 77 -2.51 15.57 4.68
N ASP A 78 -3.83 15.53 4.50
CA ASP A 78 -4.47 14.94 3.32
C ASP A 78 -5.28 16.03 2.60
N PRO A 79 -4.61 16.92 1.84
CA PRO A 79 -5.26 18.07 1.23
C PRO A 79 -6.25 17.68 0.13
N GLU A 80 -6.04 16.52 -0.50
CA GLU A 80 -6.90 16.02 -1.58
C GLU A 80 -8.02 15.10 -1.06
N GLY A 81 -8.01 14.76 0.23
CA GLY A 81 -9.06 13.95 0.85
C GLY A 81 -9.07 12.50 0.35
N LEU A 82 -7.91 11.96 -0.02
CA LEU A 82 -7.77 10.58 -0.51
C LEU A 82 -8.05 9.55 0.59
N ILE A 83 -7.76 9.90 1.84
CA ILE A 83 -7.96 9.05 3.00
C ILE A 83 -9.46 9.01 3.33
N ASN A 84 -10.09 7.89 2.96
CA ASN A 84 -11.52 7.66 3.15
C ASN A 84 -11.83 6.66 4.29
N GLN A 85 -10.82 6.17 5.00
CA GLN A 85 -10.97 5.26 6.14
C GLN A 85 -9.99 5.54 7.28
N GLY A 86 -10.43 5.21 8.50
CA GLY A 86 -9.60 5.32 9.71
C GLY A 86 -9.61 6.70 10.38
N GLN A 87 -10.66 7.51 10.14
CA GLN A 87 -10.82 8.79 10.81
C GLN A 87 -10.85 8.61 12.33
N GLY A 88 -9.90 9.24 13.04
CA GLY A 88 -9.75 9.11 14.50
C GLY A 88 -8.82 7.97 14.97
N ASN A 89 -8.27 7.16 14.07
CA ASN A 89 -7.26 6.17 14.43
C ASN A 89 -5.92 6.85 14.78
N LEU A 90 -5.34 6.45 15.91
CA LEU A 90 -4.08 7.01 16.41
C LEU A 90 -2.83 6.39 15.75
N THR A 91 -2.98 5.39 14.89
CA THR A 91 -1.83 4.59 14.39
C THR A 91 -1.75 4.53 12.88
N ALA A 92 -2.87 4.35 12.18
CA ALA A 92 -2.89 4.28 10.73
C ALA A 92 -4.26 4.71 10.18
N ARG A 93 -4.21 5.36 9.02
CA ARG A 93 -5.38 5.65 8.19
C ARG A 93 -5.28 4.88 6.89
N ALA A 94 -6.35 4.83 6.10
CA ALA A 94 -6.33 4.06 4.85
C ALA A 94 -7.06 4.76 3.71
N ILE A 95 -6.56 4.48 2.50
CA ILE A 95 -7.23 4.74 1.24
C ILE A 95 -7.85 3.42 0.79
N GLN A 96 -9.17 3.37 0.69
CA GLN A 96 -9.90 2.28 0.07
C GLN A 96 -10.12 2.61 -1.40
N VAL A 97 -9.48 1.85 -2.28
CA VAL A 97 -9.69 1.98 -3.73
C VAL A 97 -10.66 0.92 -4.19
N ARG A 98 -11.71 1.32 -4.90
CA ARG A 98 -12.68 0.41 -5.52
C ARG A 98 -12.47 0.33 -7.03
N GLN A 99 -12.93 -0.77 -7.62
CA GLN A 99 -12.83 -0.96 -9.07
C GLN A 99 -13.61 0.12 -9.81
N GLY A 100 -12.94 0.85 -10.72
CA GLY A 100 -13.54 1.91 -11.52
C GLY A 100 -13.63 3.27 -10.83
N GLU A 101 -13.13 3.39 -9.59
CA GLU A 101 -12.96 4.67 -8.93
C GLU A 101 -11.78 5.41 -9.57
N THR A 102 -11.98 6.70 -9.85
CA THR A 102 -10.88 7.57 -10.27
C THR A 102 -10.25 8.11 -9.01
N ILE A 103 -8.99 7.74 -8.76
CA ILE A 103 -8.15 8.36 -7.72
C ILE A 103 -7.63 9.67 -8.28
#